data_AF-A0A6A4V8N7-F1
#
_entry.id   AF-A0A6A4V8N7-F1
#
_cell.length_a   1.000
_cell.length_b   1.000
_cell.length_c   1.000
_cell.angle_alpha   90.00
_cell.angle_beta   90.00
_cell.angle_gamma   90.00
#
_symmetry.space_group_name_H-M   'P 1'
#
loop_
_entity.id
_entity.type
_entity.pdbx_description
1 polymer ?
#
loop_
_entity_poly.entity_id
_entity_poly.type
_entity_poly.pdbx_seq_one_letter_code
_entity_poly.pdbx_strand_id
1 'polypeptide(L)'
;MFTRELLENILEQSNLYATQHGRRLNMTMEELLGIIGVMMMTGYRTTHNKKHLWSAKDDVSSVWAQELMPRNRFLELLQNLHLADNSNISKDRYYKGADVVLGLLNKCAVPPGHAIFFDNLFTSLELLDVLSDMGLGGCGTVRENRLGGAPFSDKKVLEKKQRGTMEWLSDGDNLVVRWNDNRVVTVATN
;
A
#
# COMPACT_ATOMS: atom_id res chain seq x y z
N MET A 1 4.18 -14.32 -14.45
CA MET A 1 3.88 -13.75 -13.11
C MET A 1 5.05 -12.90 -12.60
N PHE A 2 6.31 -13.36 -12.71
CA PHE A 2 7.49 -12.52 -12.46
C PHE A 2 8.29 -12.34 -13.76
N THR A 3 8.35 -11.12 -14.29
CA THR A 3 9.21 -10.81 -15.44
C THR A 3 10.66 -10.66 -14.97
N ARG A 4 11.62 -10.89 -15.88
CA ARG A 4 13.04 -10.69 -15.59
C ARG A 4 13.33 -9.26 -15.10
N GLU A 5 12.76 -8.28 -15.79
CA GLU A 5 12.84 -6.86 -15.46
C GLU A 5 12.36 -6.59 -14.02
N LEU A 6 11.23 -7.17 -13.60
CA LEU A 6 10.73 -7.01 -12.24
C LEU A 6 11.70 -7.59 -11.21
N LEU A 7 12.25 -8.78 -11.48
CA LEU A 7 13.20 -9.43 -10.57
C LEU A 7 14.51 -8.65 -10.47
N GLU A 8 15.02 -8.13 -11.60
CA GLU A 8 16.21 -7.29 -11.64
C GLU A 8 15.99 -5.98 -10.86
N ASN A 9 14.81 -5.35 -11.00
CA ASN A 9 14.45 -4.18 -10.20
C ASN A 9 14.41 -4.52 -8.70
N ILE A 10 13.73 -5.60 -8.29
CA ILE A 10 13.68 -5.99 -6.86
C ILE A 10 15.09 -6.24 -6.31
N LEU A 11 15.94 -6.92 -7.09
CA LEU A 11 17.33 -7.22 -6.73
C LEU A 11 18.15 -5.93 -6.53
N GLU A 12 18.06 -5.00 -7.47
CA GLU A 12 18.74 -3.71 -7.41
C GLU A 12 18.27 -2.88 -6.21
N GLN A 13 16.95 -2.71 -6.07
CA GLN A 13 16.36 -1.90 -5.01
C GLN A 13 16.64 -2.46 -3.61
N SER A 14 16.64 -3.79 -3.45
CA SER A 14 16.97 -4.42 -2.16
C SER A 14 18.43 -4.20 -1.75
N ASN A 15 19.37 -4.30 -2.70
CA ASN A 15 20.78 -4.04 -2.45
C ASN A 15 21.06 -2.55 -2.20
N LEU A 16 20.38 -1.66 -2.94
CA LEU A 16 20.45 -0.21 -2.75
C LEU A 16 19.97 0.17 -1.35
N TYR A 17 18.80 -0.33 -0.93
CA TYR A 17 18.25 -0.06 0.40
C TYR A 17 19.22 -0.43 1.53
N ALA A 18 19.84 -1.61 1.45
CA ALA A 18 20.82 -2.02 2.45
C ALA A 18 22.03 -1.08 2.48
N THR A 19 22.49 -0.63 1.30
CA THR A 19 23.60 0.32 1.15
C THR A 19 23.27 1.68 1.76
N GLN A 20 22.05 2.18 1.55
CA GLN A 20 21.55 3.41 2.16
C GLN A 20 21.54 3.34 3.70
N HIS A 21 21.43 2.14 4.27
CA HIS A 21 21.47 1.89 5.72
C HIS A 21 22.84 1.40 6.22
N GLY A 22 23.91 1.66 5.46
CA GLY A 22 25.28 1.38 5.86
C GLY A 22 25.67 -0.11 5.86
N ARG A 23 24.92 -0.95 5.13
CA ARG A 23 25.18 -2.40 5.02
C ARG A 23 25.43 -2.79 3.57
N ARG A 24 26.05 -3.95 3.35
CA ARG A 24 26.18 -4.55 2.01
C ARG A 24 25.44 -5.88 2.02
N LEU A 25 24.29 -5.92 1.36
CA LEU A 25 23.45 -7.12 1.33
C LEU A 25 24.03 -8.19 0.39
N ASN A 26 24.56 -7.75 -0.76
CA ASN A 26 25.05 -8.60 -1.84
C ASN A 26 24.06 -9.72 -2.19
N MET A 27 22.77 -9.38 -2.25
CA MET A 27 21.74 -10.31 -2.68
C MET A 27 22.01 -10.69 -4.13
N THR A 28 21.86 -11.98 -4.44
CA THR A 28 21.92 -12.52 -5.80
C THR A 28 20.53 -12.84 -6.36
N MET A 29 20.43 -13.01 -7.68
CA MET A 29 19.18 -13.44 -8.33
C MET A 29 18.70 -14.80 -7.80
N GLU A 30 19.62 -15.72 -7.55
CA GLU A 30 19.31 -17.06 -7.01
C GLU A 30 18.74 -16.97 -5.60
N GLU A 31 19.31 -16.11 -4.75
CA GLU A 31 18.77 -15.83 -3.42
C GLU A 31 17.39 -15.18 -3.47
N LEU A 32 17.16 -14.22 -4.37
CA LEU A 32 15.84 -13.60 -4.56
C LEU A 32 14.78 -14.64 -4.97
N LEU A 33 15.11 -15.49 -5.95
CA LEU A 33 14.22 -16.59 -6.37
C LEU A 33 13.97 -17.57 -5.22
N GLY A 34 14.98 -17.86 -4.41
CA GLY A 34 14.84 -18.67 -3.21
C GLY A 34 13.86 -18.08 -2.19
N ILE A 35 13.94 -16.77 -1.92
CA ILE A 35 12.99 -16.09 -1.04
C ILE A 35 11.56 -16.19 -1.59
N ILE A 36 11.37 -15.93 -2.88
CA ILE A 36 10.05 -16.06 -3.54
C ILE A 36 9.53 -17.48 -3.39
N GLY A 37 10.36 -18.49 -3.63
CA GLY A 37 10.02 -19.91 -3.43
C GLY A 37 9.56 -20.21 -2.01
N VAL A 38 10.31 -19.76 -0.99
CA VAL A 38 9.91 -19.90 0.42
C VAL A 38 8.58 -19.22 0.69
N MET A 39 8.37 -17.99 0.18
CA MET A 39 7.14 -17.24 0.38
C MET A 39 5.92 -17.96 -0.23
N MET A 40 6.05 -18.49 -1.45
CA MET A 40 4.99 -19.27 -2.10
C MET A 40 4.66 -20.54 -1.30
N MET A 41 5.67 -21.25 -0.81
CA MET A 41 5.47 -22.45 0.00
C MET A 41 4.81 -22.15 1.36
N THR A 42 5.13 -21.01 2.00
CA THR A 42 4.43 -20.60 3.23
C THR A 42 2.96 -20.24 3.01
N GLY A 43 2.57 -19.89 1.78
CA GLY A 43 1.17 -19.71 1.40
C GLY A 43 0.42 -21.04 1.27
N TYR A 44 1.12 -22.11 0.85
CA TYR A 44 0.56 -23.45 0.77
C TYR A 44 0.52 -24.18 2.12
N ARG A 45 1.63 -24.12 2.89
CA ARG A 45 1.75 -24.69 4.23
C ARG A 45 1.89 -23.56 5.25
N THR A 46 0.77 -23.19 5.88
CA THR A 46 0.76 -22.19 6.95
C THR A 46 1.53 -22.70 8.17
N THR A 47 2.54 -21.96 8.58
CA THR A 47 3.25 -22.16 9.86
C THR A 47 3.04 -20.93 10.73
N HIS A 48 2.89 -21.12 12.04
CA HIS A 48 2.71 -20.01 12.99
C HIS A 48 3.86 -18.99 12.92
N ASN A 49 5.07 -19.46 12.57
CA ASN A 49 6.24 -18.62 12.40
C ASN A 49 7.13 -19.19 11.29
N LYS A 50 7.47 -18.37 10.30
CA LYS A 50 8.31 -18.75 9.15
C LYS A 50 9.68 -19.31 9.56
N LYS A 51 10.19 -18.93 10.74
CA LYS A 51 11.45 -19.47 11.29
C LYS A 51 11.40 -20.98 11.53
N HIS A 52 10.21 -21.56 11.72
CA HIS A 52 10.05 -22.99 11.97
C HIS A 52 10.38 -23.86 10.75
N LEU A 53 10.39 -23.31 9.53
CA LEU A 53 10.86 -24.03 8.35
C LEU A 53 12.32 -24.52 8.51
N TRP A 54 13.12 -23.80 9.29
CA TRP A 54 14.50 -24.15 9.64
C TRP A 54 14.64 -24.82 11.02
N SER A 55 13.54 -25.30 11.59
CA SER A 55 13.57 -26.08 12.83
C SER A 55 14.11 -27.48 12.56
N ALA A 56 14.87 -28.03 13.51
CA ALA A 56 15.29 -29.44 13.49
C ALA A 56 14.17 -30.41 13.92
N LYS A 57 13.00 -29.91 14.33
CA LYS A 57 11.87 -30.75 14.74
C LYS A 57 11.09 -31.26 13.53
N ASP A 58 10.86 -32.56 13.46
CA ASP A 58 10.25 -33.23 12.30
C ASP A 58 8.85 -32.71 11.93
N ASP A 59 8.08 -32.25 12.91
CA ASP A 59 6.71 -31.76 12.73
C ASP A 59 6.62 -30.43 11.97
N VAL A 60 7.69 -29.62 12.00
CA VAL A 60 7.72 -28.28 11.40
C VAL A 60 8.91 -28.04 10.47
N SER A 61 9.89 -28.93 10.48
CA SER A 61 11.07 -28.89 9.60
C SER A 61 10.68 -28.86 8.13
N SER A 62 11.54 -28.24 7.32
CA SER A 62 11.46 -28.20 5.87
C SER A 62 12.87 -28.37 5.30
N VAL A 63 13.21 -29.59 4.92
CA VAL A 63 14.54 -29.96 4.40
C VAL A 63 14.95 -29.05 3.24
N TRP A 64 14.06 -28.87 2.26
CA TRP A 64 14.30 -28.01 1.11
C TRP A 64 14.62 -26.55 1.49
N ALA A 65 14.01 -26.01 2.55
CA ALA A 65 14.27 -24.62 2.98
C ALA A 65 15.67 -24.50 3.61
N GLN A 66 16.11 -25.55 4.30
CA GLN A 66 17.43 -25.64 4.92
C GLN A 66 18.53 -25.84 3.87
N GLU A 67 18.25 -26.63 2.83
CA GLU A 67 19.13 -26.83 1.67
C GLU A 67 19.25 -25.56 0.80
N LEU A 68 18.16 -24.79 0.67
CA LEU A 68 18.11 -23.60 -0.15
C LEU A 68 18.97 -22.45 0.42
N MET A 69 18.81 -22.12 1.71
CA MET A 69 19.64 -21.09 2.36
C MET A 69 19.55 -21.16 3.89
N PRO A 70 20.56 -20.64 4.63
CA PRO A 70 20.49 -20.55 6.09
C PRO A 70 19.37 -19.62 6.58
N ARG A 71 18.72 -19.98 7.69
CA ARG A 71 17.64 -19.19 8.33
C ARG A 71 17.98 -17.71 8.50
N ASN A 72 19.17 -17.42 9.02
CA ASN A 72 19.57 -16.04 9.32
C ASN A 72 19.80 -15.24 8.03
N ARG A 73 20.30 -15.88 6.97
CA ARG A 73 20.43 -15.26 5.65
C ARG A 73 19.06 -14.98 5.04
N PHE A 74 18.13 -15.92 5.09
CA PHE A 74 16.75 -15.69 4.67
C PHE A 74 16.12 -14.49 5.38
N LEU A 75 16.26 -14.40 6.71
CA LEU A 75 15.68 -13.30 7.48
C LEU A 75 16.34 -11.95 7.16
N GLU A 76 17.67 -11.92 6.98
CA GLU A 76 18.40 -10.72 6.57
C GLU A 76 17.92 -10.23 5.20
N LEU A 77 17.84 -11.15 4.22
CA LEU A 77 17.39 -10.82 2.88
C LEU A 77 15.94 -10.35 2.86
N LEU A 78 15.05 -11.04 3.58
CA LEU A 78 13.64 -10.68 3.68
C LEU A 78 13.44 -9.31 4.34
N GLN A 79 14.25 -8.98 5.36
CA GLN A 79 14.20 -7.67 6.03
C GLN A 79 14.64 -6.51 5.12
N ASN A 80 15.48 -6.79 4.14
CA ASN A 80 15.99 -5.79 3.19
C ASN A 80 15.31 -5.89 1.82
N LEU A 81 14.27 -6.70 1.65
CA LEU A 81 13.53 -6.81 0.39
C LEU A 81 12.80 -5.50 0.09
N HIS A 82 13.22 -4.79 -0.96
CA HIS A 82 12.67 -3.50 -1.39
C HIS A 82 12.33 -3.52 -2.88
N LEU A 83 11.26 -2.81 -3.23
CA LEU A 83 10.74 -2.75 -4.60
C LEU A 83 10.96 -1.38 -5.26
N ALA A 84 11.36 -0.37 -4.49
CA ALA A 84 11.54 1.00 -4.94
C ALA A 84 12.55 1.75 -4.06
N ASP A 85 13.24 2.72 -4.67
CA ASP A 85 14.11 3.66 -3.98
C ASP A 85 13.30 4.77 -3.33
N ASN A 86 13.24 4.75 -2.00
CA ASN A 86 12.47 5.73 -1.24
C ASN A 86 13.22 7.08 -1.06
N SER A 87 14.46 7.20 -1.52
CA SER A 87 15.21 8.47 -1.43
C SER A 87 14.78 9.50 -2.48
N ASN A 88 14.25 9.02 -3.62
CA ASN A 88 13.77 9.82 -4.74
C ASN A 88 12.26 9.99 -4.76
N ILE A 89 11.64 9.87 -3.58
CA ILE A 89 10.21 10.08 -3.42
C ILE A 89 9.85 11.53 -3.73
N SER A 90 8.89 11.71 -4.66
CA SER A 90 8.29 13.02 -4.90
C SER A 90 7.73 13.57 -3.58
N LYS A 91 8.10 14.81 -3.26
CA LYS A 91 7.52 15.54 -2.12
C LYS A 91 6.19 16.21 -2.48
N ASP A 92 5.71 16.02 -3.70
CA ASP A 92 4.50 16.64 -4.18
C ASP A 92 3.28 16.16 -3.39
N ARG A 93 2.26 17.01 -3.30
CA ARG A 93 1.07 16.80 -2.44
C ARG A 93 0.28 15.54 -2.83
N TYR A 94 0.41 15.12 -4.08
CA TYR A 94 -0.22 13.92 -4.66
C TYR A 94 0.46 12.60 -4.25
N TYR A 95 1.66 12.66 -3.67
CA TYR A 95 2.50 11.47 -3.53
C TYR A 95 2.01 10.48 -2.45
N LYS A 96 2.19 9.19 -2.78
CA LYS A 96 1.81 7.92 -2.10
C LYS A 96 0.44 7.34 -2.45
N GLY A 97 -0.58 8.18 -2.58
CA GLY A 97 -1.96 7.72 -2.80
C GLY A 97 -2.40 7.83 -4.25
N ALA A 98 -2.45 9.06 -4.76
CA ALA A 98 -3.01 9.39 -6.06
C ALA A 98 -2.24 8.70 -7.20
N ASP A 99 -0.89 8.73 -7.17
CA ASP A 99 -0.06 8.11 -8.21
C ASP A 99 -0.34 6.62 -8.41
N VAL A 100 -0.65 5.90 -7.32
CA VAL A 100 -1.00 4.47 -7.40
C VAL A 100 -2.32 4.30 -8.13
N VAL A 101 -3.32 5.11 -7.78
CA VAL A 101 -4.64 5.07 -8.42
C VAL A 101 -4.53 5.43 -9.89
N LEU A 102 -3.94 6.58 -10.22
CA LEU A 102 -3.78 7.07 -11.59
C LEU A 102 -2.95 6.09 -12.44
N GLY A 103 -1.86 5.55 -11.88
CA GLY A 103 -1.04 4.53 -12.53
C GLY A 103 -1.80 3.25 -12.84
N LEU A 104 -2.67 2.79 -11.94
CA LEU A 104 -3.54 1.63 -12.16
C LEU A 104 -4.61 1.92 -13.22
N LEU A 105 -5.26 3.10 -13.16
CA LEU A 105 -6.27 3.50 -14.14
C LEU A 105 -5.69 3.56 -15.56
N ASN A 106 -4.49 4.13 -15.70
CA ASN A 106 -3.79 4.18 -16.98
C ASN A 106 -3.44 2.78 -17.50
N LYS A 107 -2.92 1.88 -16.64
CA LYS A 107 -2.60 0.49 -17.02
C LYS A 107 -3.83 -0.31 -17.42
N CYS A 108 -4.96 -0.05 -16.78
CA CYS A 108 -6.23 -0.71 -17.08
C CYS A 108 -6.99 -0.05 -18.24
N ALA A 109 -6.52 1.09 -18.77
CA ALA A 109 -7.17 1.88 -19.80
C ALA A 109 -8.67 2.12 -19.48
N VAL A 110 -8.97 2.52 -18.25
CA VAL A 110 -10.36 2.70 -17.80
C VAL A 110 -11.01 3.85 -18.59
N PRO A 111 -12.13 3.61 -19.29
CA PRO A 111 -12.75 4.65 -20.10
C PRO A 111 -13.56 5.62 -19.23
N PRO A 112 -13.78 6.87 -19.70
CA PRO A 112 -14.64 7.84 -19.02
C PRO A 112 -16.05 7.30 -18.74
N GLY A 113 -16.71 7.84 -17.72
CA GLY A 113 -18.04 7.43 -17.26
C GLY A 113 -18.04 6.29 -16.24
N HIS A 114 -16.86 5.88 -15.75
CA HIS A 114 -16.72 4.88 -14.69
C HIS A 114 -16.52 5.52 -13.32
N ALA A 115 -17.01 4.86 -12.27
CA ALA A 115 -16.81 5.26 -10.88
C ALA A 115 -15.78 4.35 -10.20
N ILE A 116 -14.78 4.95 -9.57
CA ILE A 116 -13.67 4.27 -8.91
C ILE A 116 -13.85 4.37 -7.39
N PHE A 117 -13.78 3.22 -6.71
CA PHE A 117 -13.87 3.15 -5.27
C PHE A 117 -12.51 2.78 -4.68
N PHE A 118 -12.02 3.55 -3.72
CA PHE A 118 -10.72 3.30 -3.10
C PHE A 118 -10.75 3.50 -1.59
N ASP A 119 -9.80 2.84 -0.91
CA ASP A 119 -9.62 2.95 0.54
C ASP A 119 -9.14 4.35 0.95
N ASN A 120 -9.34 4.72 2.22
CA ASN A 120 -8.87 5.98 2.79
C ASN A 120 -7.37 6.24 2.63
N LEU A 121 -6.56 5.19 2.42
CA LEU A 121 -5.15 5.33 2.12
C LEU A 121 -4.91 6.12 0.82
N PHE A 122 -5.83 6.06 -0.14
CA PHE A 122 -5.71 6.66 -1.46
C PHE A 122 -6.59 7.89 -1.65
N THR A 123 -7.67 8.05 -0.88
CA THR A 123 -8.56 9.21 -1.01
C THR A 123 -7.92 10.53 -0.60
N SER A 124 -8.07 11.55 -1.45
CA SER A 124 -7.75 12.97 -1.27
C SER A 124 -8.63 13.81 -2.18
N LEU A 125 -8.94 15.05 -1.79
CA LEU A 125 -9.77 15.93 -2.63
C LEU A 125 -9.07 16.25 -3.96
N GLU A 126 -7.76 16.44 -3.94
CA GLU A 126 -6.99 16.72 -5.16
C GLU A 126 -6.97 15.55 -6.14
N LEU A 127 -7.16 14.30 -5.68
CA LEU A 127 -7.32 13.15 -6.58
C LEU A 127 -8.69 13.16 -7.25
N LEU A 128 -9.73 13.59 -6.53
CA LEU A 128 -11.08 13.66 -7.08
C LEU A 128 -11.17 14.72 -8.19
N ASP A 129 -10.51 15.86 -8.03
CA ASP A 129 -10.39 16.88 -9.09
C ASP A 129 -9.79 16.30 -10.38
N VAL A 130 -8.67 15.56 -10.24
CA VAL A 130 -8.02 14.92 -11.39
C VAL A 130 -8.92 13.87 -12.03
N LEU A 131 -9.71 13.12 -11.25
CA LEU A 131 -10.65 12.15 -11.79
C LEU A 131 -11.79 12.85 -12.55
N SER A 132 -12.31 13.97 -12.05
CA SER A 132 -13.29 14.80 -12.76
C SER A 132 -12.76 15.23 -14.12
N ASP A 133 -11.53 15.76 -14.18
CA ASP A 133 -10.88 16.18 -15.42
C ASP A 133 -10.72 15.02 -16.42
N MET A 134 -10.55 13.79 -15.92
CA MET A 134 -10.48 12.57 -16.72
C MET A 134 -11.87 12.00 -17.11
N GLY A 135 -12.96 12.61 -16.66
CA GLY A 135 -14.33 12.13 -16.86
C GLY A 135 -14.64 10.86 -16.05
N LEU A 136 -14.00 10.68 -14.90
CA LEU A 136 -14.16 9.55 -13.99
C LEU A 136 -14.76 10.02 -12.66
N GLY A 137 -15.67 9.21 -12.12
CA GLY A 137 -16.12 9.36 -10.74
C GLY A 137 -15.15 8.68 -9.77
N GLY A 138 -15.02 9.23 -8.57
CA GLY A 138 -14.19 8.71 -7.50
C GLY A 138 -14.95 8.78 -6.18
N CYS A 139 -14.86 7.75 -5.35
CA CYS A 139 -15.51 7.75 -4.04
C CYS A 139 -14.68 6.99 -3.01
N GLY A 140 -14.54 7.56 -1.82
CA GLY A 140 -13.81 6.92 -0.74
C GLY A 140 -13.97 7.62 0.60
N THR A 141 -13.62 6.90 1.67
CA THR A 141 -13.50 7.51 3.00
C THR A 141 -12.27 8.41 3.03
N VAL A 142 -12.33 9.55 3.72
CA VAL A 142 -11.23 10.54 3.79
C VAL A 142 -10.70 10.65 5.21
N ARG A 143 -9.37 10.72 5.34
CA ARG A 143 -8.73 11.02 6.63
C ARG A 143 -8.80 12.52 6.91
N GLU A 144 -8.96 12.89 8.19
CA GLU A 144 -9.08 14.28 8.62
C GLU A 144 -7.96 15.18 8.08
N ASN A 145 -6.72 14.69 8.12
CA ASN A 145 -5.53 15.42 7.68
C ASN A 145 -5.42 15.58 6.15
N ARG A 146 -6.38 15.07 5.39
CA ARG A 146 -6.46 15.17 3.92
C ARG A 146 -7.64 15.99 3.42
N LEU A 147 -8.36 16.65 4.32
CA LEU A 147 -9.48 17.52 3.99
C LEU A 147 -9.05 18.93 3.57
N GLY A 148 -7.74 19.22 3.48
CA GLY A 148 -7.23 20.47 2.93
C GLY A 148 -7.66 21.74 3.69
N GLY A 149 -8.14 21.62 4.92
CA GLY A 149 -8.70 22.75 5.67
C GLY A 149 -10.18 23.04 5.40
N ALA A 150 -10.92 22.08 4.81
CA ALA A 150 -12.36 22.19 4.61
C ALA A 150 -13.08 22.62 5.92
N PRO A 151 -14.00 23.60 5.85
CA PRO A 151 -14.59 24.26 7.02
C PRO A 151 -15.66 23.41 7.73
N PHE A 152 -15.36 22.17 8.08
CA PHE A 152 -16.23 21.34 8.92
C PHE A 152 -16.18 21.76 10.39
N SER A 153 -17.23 21.41 11.13
CA SER A 153 -17.18 21.49 12.59
C SER A 153 -16.11 20.53 13.14
N ASP A 154 -15.56 20.86 14.32
CA ASP A 154 -14.63 19.98 15.01
C ASP A 154 -15.27 18.61 15.21
N LYS A 155 -14.53 17.55 14.86
CA LYS A 155 -14.97 16.16 14.97
C LYS A 155 -15.56 15.84 16.35
N LYS A 156 -14.99 16.38 17.43
CA LYS A 156 -15.45 16.18 18.82
C LYS A 156 -16.81 16.81 19.08
N VAL A 157 -17.16 17.86 18.35
CA VAL A 157 -18.48 18.49 18.45
C VAL A 157 -19.51 17.59 17.79
N LEU A 158 -19.21 17.06 16.61
CA LEU A 158 -20.11 16.17 15.89
C LEU A 158 -20.30 14.81 16.62
N GLU A 159 -19.26 14.27 17.24
CA GLU A 159 -19.31 13.03 18.04
C GLU A 159 -20.30 13.11 19.22
N LYS A 160 -20.49 14.31 19.78
CA LYS A 160 -21.45 14.56 20.88
C LYS A 160 -22.89 14.73 20.40
N LYS A 161 -23.13 14.94 19.10
CA LYS A 161 -24.47 15.06 18.53
C LYS A 161 -25.12 13.68 18.43
N GLN A 162 -26.43 13.66 18.17
CA GLN A 162 -27.16 12.40 17.98
C GLN A 162 -26.53 11.57 16.84
N ARG A 163 -26.43 10.25 17.01
CA ARG A 163 -26.03 9.33 15.94
C ARG A 163 -26.92 9.53 14.71
N GLY A 164 -26.32 9.58 13.52
CA GLY A 164 -26.97 9.93 12.26
C GLY A 164 -26.93 11.42 11.92
N THR A 165 -26.48 12.30 12.83
CA THR A 165 -26.28 13.73 12.49
C THR A 165 -25.21 13.85 11.41
N MET A 166 -25.51 14.64 10.38
CA MET A 166 -24.65 14.83 9.21
C MET A 166 -24.36 16.30 8.91
N GLU A 167 -23.20 16.55 8.33
CA GLU A 167 -22.74 17.82 7.79
C GLU A 167 -22.13 17.53 6.41
N TRP A 168 -22.29 18.43 5.46
CA TRP A 168 -21.77 18.25 4.11
C TRP A 168 -21.26 19.58 3.56
N LEU A 169 -20.28 19.48 2.66
CA LEU A 169 -19.70 20.59 1.93
C LEU A 169 -19.59 20.19 0.46
N SER A 170 -19.83 21.13 -0.43
CA SER A 170 -19.66 20.95 -1.87
C SER A 170 -18.79 22.06 -2.44
N ASP A 171 -17.86 21.71 -3.33
CA ASP A 171 -17.02 22.65 -4.07
C ASP A 171 -16.74 22.08 -5.46
N GLY A 172 -17.16 22.81 -6.51
CA GLY A 172 -17.17 22.27 -7.87
C GLY A 172 -17.96 20.96 -7.96
N ASP A 173 -17.33 19.93 -8.53
CA ASP A 173 -17.88 18.58 -8.64
C ASP A 173 -17.76 17.80 -7.32
N ASN A 174 -16.88 18.23 -6.39
CA ASN A 174 -16.64 17.49 -5.16
C ASN A 174 -17.76 17.69 -4.14
N LEU A 175 -18.21 16.59 -3.55
CA LEU A 175 -19.07 16.52 -2.37
C LEU A 175 -18.35 15.77 -1.25
N VAL A 176 -18.22 16.42 -0.09
CA VAL A 176 -17.70 15.80 1.14
C VAL A 176 -18.83 15.71 2.15
N VAL A 177 -19.12 14.50 2.60
CA VAL A 177 -20.16 14.22 3.60
C VAL A 177 -19.51 13.66 4.86
N ARG A 178 -19.88 14.21 6.00
CA ARG A 178 -19.43 13.80 7.32
C ARG A 178 -20.65 13.47 8.19
N TRP A 179 -20.65 12.33 8.86
CA TRP A 179 -21.74 11.97 9.77
C TRP A 179 -21.26 11.28 11.03
N ASN A 180 -22.05 11.41 12.10
CA ASN A 180 -21.80 10.72 13.36
C ASN A 180 -22.38 9.30 13.34
N ASP A 181 -21.53 8.28 13.43
CA ASP A 181 -21.93 6.89 13.62
C ASP A 181 -21.38 6.34 14.95
N ASN A 182 -20.89 5.08 15.02
CA ASN A 182 -20.11 4.60 16.17
C ASN A 182 -18.80 5.41 16.33
N ARG A 183 -18.33 6.00 15.22
CA ARG A 183 -17.28 7.03 15.13
C ARG A 183 -17.70 8.01 14.04
N VAL A 184 -17.20 9.24 14.06
CA VAL A 184 -17.42 10.16 12.94
C VAL A 184 -16.69 9.65 11.70
N VAL A 185 -17.45 9.53 10.61
CA VAL A 185 -17.00 9.11 9.29
C VAL A 185 -17.04 10.30 8.35
N THR A 186 -16.05 10.43 7.47
CA THR A 186 -16.03 11.41 6.37
C THR A 186 -15.80 10.67 5.07
N VAL A 187 -16.63 10.95 4.07
CA VAL A 187 -16.56 10.43 2.70
C VAL A 187 -16.48 11.60 1.73
N ALA A 188 -15.71 11.46 0.67
CA ALA A 188 -15.69 12.40 -0.44
C ALA A 188 -15.96 11.66 -1.75
N THR A 189 -16.65 12.37 -2.65
CA THR A 189 -16.95 11.96 -4.02
C THR A 189 -16.88 13.17 -4.94
N ASN A 190 -16.60 12.95 -6.22
CA ASN A 190 -16.89 13.90 -7.32
C ASN A 190 -18.01 13.37 -8.22
#